data_AF-A0A6P0SM06-F1
#
_entry.id   AF-A0A6P0SM06-F1
#
_cell.length_a   1.000
_cell.length_b   1.000
_cell.length_c   1.000
_cell.angle_alpha   90.00
_cell.angle_beta   90.00
_cell.angle_gamma   90.00
#
_symmetry.space_group_name_H-M   'P 1'
#
loop_
_entity.id
_entity.type
_entity.pdbx_description
1 polymer ?
#
loop_
_entity_poly.entity_id
_entity_poly.type
_entity_poly.pdbx_seq_one_letter_code
_entity_poly.pdbx_strand_id
1 'polypeptide(L)'
;MILGGLSSSGTVTLNGATSVSFPDGVQRADVSLTNGSLVDVTSVNGGTIAINGANFDMSASALQAELTSGAGIPDAVAGNITINAQGNSNLSDRSLIANDVETGAIGNGGLIELTTSALTITGGSRVQSCYIQLR
;
A
#
# COMPACT_ATOMS: atom_id res chain seq x y z
N MET A 1 -7.99 -2.33 -2.15
CA MET A 1 -7.78 -3.48 -1.26
C MET A 1 -7.40 -3.00 0.14
N ILE A 2 -7.88 -3.68 1.18
CA ILE A 2 -7.59 -3.34 2.58
C ILE A 2 -7.14 -4.60 3.30
N LEU A 3 -5.99 -4.55 3.98
CA LEU A 3 -5.48 -5.62 4.85
C LEU A 3 -5.33 -5.10 6.27
N GLY A 4 -5.74 -5.91 7.24
CA GLY A 4 -5.64 -5.60 8.66
C GLY A 4 -6.58 -6.45 9.50
N GLY A 5 -6.41 -6.40 10.81
CA GLY A 5 -7.22 -7.17 11.74
C GLY A 5 -7.01 -6.76 13.18
N LEU A 6 -7.65 -7.48 14.09
CA LEU A 6 -7.51 -7.31 15.53
C LEU A 6 -6.89 -8.58 16.12
N SER A 7 -5.95 -8.43 17.07
CA SER A 7 -5.38 -9.56 17.82
C SER A 7 -6.24 -9.96 19.02
N SER A 8 -7.28 -9.17 19.31
CA SER A 8 -8.24 -9.37 20.40
C SER A 8 -9.67 -9.22 19.85
N SER A 9 -10.66 -9.68 20.60
CA SER A 9 -12.07 -9.53 20.20
C SER A 9 -12.45 -8.06 20.02
N GLY A 10 -13.07 -7.75 18.89
CA GLY A 10 -13.61 -6.44 18.57
C GLY A 10 -14.21 -6.45 17.16
N THR A 11 -14.78 -5.33 16.74
CA THR A 11 -15.42 -5.20 15.42
C THR A 11 -14.68 -4.18 14.59
N VAL A 12 -14.21 -4.59 13.42
CA VAL A 12 -13.72 -3.67 12.38
C VAL A 12 -14.93 -3.25 11.55
N THR A 13 -15.20 -1.94 11.51
CA THR A 13 -16.32 -1.39 10.75
C THR A 13 -15.89 -1.10 9.31
N LEU A 14 -16.69 -1.53 8.34
CA LEU A 14 -16.53 -1.16 6.94
C LEU A 14 -17.25 0.18 6.69
N ASN A 15 -16.49 1.22 6.33
CA ASN A 15 -17.01 2.55 6.01
C ASN A 15 -17.23 2.68 4.49
N GLY A 16 -17.92 1.71 3.90
CA GLY A 16 -18.06 1.57 2.45
C GLY A 16 -17.01 0.65 1.82
N ALA A 17 -16.77 0.82 0.52
CA ALA A 17 -15.99 -0.13 -0.28
C ALA A 17 -14.46 -0.02 -0.09
N THR A 18 -13.96 1.14 0.37
CA THR A 18 -12.51 1.46 0.34
C THR A 18 -11.96 1.94 1.68
N SER A 19 -12.75 1.93 2.76
CA SER A 19 -12.32 2.40 4.08
C SER A 19 -12.83 1.50 5.19
N VAL A 20 -12.01 1.36 6.25
CA VAL A 20 -12.36 0.65 7.48
C VAL A 20 -11.99 1.47 8.71
N SER A 21 -12.73 1.28 9.79
CA SER A 21 -12.42 1.83 11.12
C SER A 21 -12.11 0.72 12.09
N PHE A 22 -10.99 0.86 12.79
CA PHE A 22 -10.62 0.00 13.90
C PHE A 22 -11.16 0.59 15.21
N PRO A 23 -11.67 -0.23 16.14
CA PRO A 23 -12.18 0.24 17.41
C PRO A 23 -11.05 0.76 18.31
N ASP A 24 -11.33 1.85 19.03
CA ASP A 24 -10.38 2.43 19.99
C ASP A 24 -10.09 1.46 21.13
N GLY A 25 -8.85 1.45 21.61
CA GLY A 25 -8.42 0.60 22.74
C GLY A 25 -8.32 -0.90 22.45
N VAL A 26 -8.61 -1.35 21.22
CA VAL A 26 -8.40 -2.76 20.80
C VAL A 26 -7.13 -2.86 19.96
N GLN A 27 -6.28 -3.83 20.32
CA GLN A 27 -5.01 -4.04 19.64
C GLN A 27 -5.22 -4.54 18.20
N ARG A 28 -4.61 -3.85 17.23
CA ARG A 28 -4.53 -4.33 15.85
C ARG A 28 -3.62 -5.56 15.80
N ALA A 29 -3.94 -6.50 14.92
CA ALA A 29 -3.05 -7.62 14.61
C ALA A 29 -1.87 -7.16 13.73
N ASP A 30 -0.78 -7.92 13.75
CA ASP A 30 0.30 -7.75 12.79
C ASP A 30 -0.16 -8.15 11.38
N VAL A 31 0.37 -7.47 10.37
CA VAL A 31 0.18 -7.83 8.97
C VAL A 31 1.51 -8.30 8.41
N SER A 32 1.54 -9.52 7.88
CA SER A 32 2.75 -10.10 7.29
C SER A 32 2.50 -10.54 5.85
N LEU A 33 3.34 -10.09 4.93
CA LEU A 33 3.38 -10.50 3.53
C LEU A 33 4.73 -11.16 3.26
N THR A 34 4.71 -12.47 2.99
CA THR A 34 5.95 -13.26 2.85
C THR A 34 5.87 -14.20 1.66
N ASN A 35 7.02 -14.74 1.26
CA ASN A 35 7.12 -15.85 0.32
C ASN A 35 6.43 -15.60 -1.05
N GLY A 36 6.70 -14.45 -1.66
CA GLY A 36 6.14 -14.11 -2.98
C GLY A 36 4.71 -13.58 -2.93
N SER A 37 4.24 -13.08 -1.77
CA SER A 37 2.92 -12.49 -1.67
C SER A 37 2.82 -11.28 -2.61
N LEU A 38 1.72 -11.21 -3.36
CA LEU A 38 1.42 -10.11 -4.27
C LEU A 38 0.06 -9.51 -3.93
N VAL A 39 0.06 -8.22 -3.61
CA VAL A 39 -1.15 -7.40 -3.52
C VAL A 39 -1.10 -6.42 -4.69
N ASP A 40 -2.03 -6.59 -5.62
CA ASP A 40 -2.04 -5.83 -6.87
C ASP A 40 -3.42 -5.23 -7.12
N VAL A 41 -3.45 -3.92 -7.33
CA VAL A 41 -4.63 -3.14 -7.71
C VAL A 41 -4.35 -2.22 -8.90
N THR A 42 -3.31 -2.55 -9.68
CA THR A 42 -2.89 -1.85 -10.89
C THR A 42 -4.03 -1.73 -11.90
N SER A 43 -4.25 -0.53 -12.44
CA SER A 43 -5.43 -0.21 -13.25
C SER A 43 -5.25 1.07 -14.06
N VAL A 44 -6.11 1.29 -15.06
CA VAL A 44 -6.14 2.51 -15.90
C VAL A 44 -6.52 3.79 -15.15
N ASN A 45 -7.02 3.68 -13.91
CA ASN A 45 -7.33 4.84 -13.06
C ASN A 45 -6.90 4.64 -11.60
N GLY A 46 -5.87 3.80 -11.40
CA GLY A 46 -5.35 3.48 -10.09
C GLY A 46 -6.32 2.67 -9.20
N GLY A 47 -5.75 1.92 -8.27
CA GLY A 47 -6.48 1.29 -7.18
C GLY A 47 -5.79 1.57 -5.85
N THR A 48 -6.53 1.63 -4.75
CA THR A 48 -5.92 1.95 -3.45
C THR A 48 -5.57 0.67 -2.68
N ILE A 49 -4.38 0.61 -2.09
CA ILE A 49 -3.99 -0.38 -1.08
C ILE A 49 -3.94 0.32 0.28
N ALA A 50 -4.60 -0.26 1.28
CA ALA A 50 -4.48 0.17 2.67
C ALA A 50 -4.05 -0.99 3.57
N ILE A 51 -2.93 -0.84 4.27
CA ILE A 51 -2.43 -1.79 5.27
C ILE A 51 -2.65 -1.17 6.65
N ASN A 52 -3.31 -1.88 7.56
CA ASN A 52 -3.58 -1.42 8.91
C ASN A 52 -3.22 -2.52 9.92
N GLY A 53 -2.15 -2.31 10.69
CA GLY A 53 -1.64 -3.33 11.61
C GLY A 53 -1.03 -2.77 12.88
N ALA A 54 -0.71 -3.65 13.82
CA ALA A 54 0.22 -3.35 14.89
C ALA A 54 1.61 -3.15 14.27
N ASN A 55 2.21 -4.20 13.73
CA ASN A 55 3.40 -4.12 12.88
C ASN A 55 3.07 -4.50 11.44
N PHE A 56 3.94 -4.10 10.52
CA PHE A 56 3.88 -4.51 9.12
C PHE A 56 5.21 -5.13 8.69
N ASP A 57 5.20 -6.40 8.34
CA ASP A 57 6.39 -7.12 7.89
C ASP A 57 6.21 -7.62 6.46
N MET A 58 7.18 -7.30 5.61
CA MET A 58 7.14 -7.64 4.20
C MET A 58 8.48 -8.20 3.75
N SER A 59 8.50 -9.46 3.32
CA SER A 59 9.69 -10.17 2.85
C SER A 59 9.40 -10.85 1.51
N ALA A 60 10.29 -10.67 0.53
CA ALA A 60 10.17 -11.27 -0.80
C ALA A 60 8.77 -11.11 -1.42
N SER A 61 8.15 -9.94 -1.27
CA SER A 61 6.74 -9.70 -1.62
C SER A 61 6.55 -8.35 -2.32
N ALA A 62 5.36 -8.08 -2.87
CA ALA A 62 5.06 -6.84 -3.56
C ALA A 62 3.68 -6.24 -3.22
N LEU A 63 3.63 -4.90 -3.11
CA LEU A 63 2.42 -4.08 -3.15
C LEU A 63 2.48 -3.24 -4.44
N GLN A 64 1.49 -3.40 -5.32
CA GLN A 64 1.45 -2.72 -6.63
C GLN A 64 0.12 -2.00 -6.81
N ALA A 65 0.20 -0.70 -7.08
CA ALA A 65 -0.92 0.19 -7.30
C ALA A 65 -0.64 1.07 -8.52
N GLU A 66 -0.12 0.48 -9.59
CA GLU A 66 0.41 1.21 -10.74
C GLU A 66 -0.71 1.75 -11.65
N LEU A 67 -0.35 2.74 -12.48
CA LEU A 67 -1.20 3.24 -13.56
C LEU A 67 -0.83 2.55 -14.86
N THR A 68 -1.71 1.69 -15.37
CA THR A 68 -1.52 1.05 -16.67
C THR A 68 -1.81 2.01 -17.81
N SER A 69 -1.21 1.77 -18.98
CA SER A 69 -1.57 2.54 -20.18
C SER A 69 -3.07 2.39 -20.50
N GLY A 70 -3.75 3.53 -20.67
CA GLY A 70 -5.17 3.60 -20.98
C GLY A 70 -5.40 4.65 -22.06
N ALA A 71 -6.16 4.30 -23.10
CA ALA A 71 -6.44 5.22 -24.19
C ALA A 71 -7.36 6.34 -23.70
N GLY A 72 -6.78 7.48 -23.33
CA GLY A 72 -7.50 8.75 -23.20
C GLY A 72 -8.27 8.94 -21.90
N ILE A 73 -7.66 8.66 -20.75
CA ILE A 73 -8.11 9.21 -19.46
C ILE A 73 -7.23 10.44 -19.17
N PRO A 74 -7.71 11.67 -19.43
CA PRO A 74 -7.01 12.87 -18.98
C PRO A 74 -6.87 12.83 -17.46
N ASP A 75 -5.71 13.25 -16.96
CA ASP A 75 -5.44 13.38 -15.53
C ASP A 75 -5.57 12.07 -14.73
N ALA A 76 -5.42 10.91 -15.38
CA ALA A 76 -5.37 9.61 -14.71
C ALA A 76 -4.29 9.62 -13.62
N VAL A 77 -4.58 8.96 -12.49
CA VAL A 77 -3.66 8.90 -11.35
C VAL A 77 -3.37 7.45 -11.01
N ALA A 78 -2.09 7.12 -10.79
CA ALA A 78 -1.74 5.83 -10.20
C ALA A 78 -2.37 5.70 -8.81
N GLY A 79 -2.51 4.46 -8.37
CA GLY A 79 -3.12 4.14 -7.10
C GLY A 79 -2.36 4.68 -5.90
N ASN A 80 -3.07 4.84 -4.78
CA ASN A 80 -2.46 5.22 -3.52
C ASN A 80 -2.14 3.98 -2.69
N ILE A 81 -1.01 4.00 -1.98
CA ILE A 81 -0.65 2.97 -1.01
C ILE A 81 -0.50 3.65 0.35
N THR A 82 -1.35 3.28 1.30
CA THR A 82 -1.28 3.75 2.68
C THR A 82 -0.93 2.59 3.59
N ILE A 83 0.16 2.72 4.34
CA ILE A 83 0.54 1.78 5.40
C ILE A 83 0.43 2.51 6.73
N ASN A 84 -0.43 1.99 7.60
CA ASN A 84 -0.68 2.49 8.95
C ASN A 84 -0.36 1.37 9.95
N ALA A 85 0.91 1.29 10.33
CA ALA A 85 1.40 0.40 11.39
C ALA A 85 1.58 1.22 12.67
N GLN A 86 0.97 0.79 13.77
CA GLN A 86 1.13 1.48 15.05
C GLN A 86 2.56 1.33 15.61
N GLY A 87 3.17 0.17 15.37
CA GLY A 87 4.54 -0.18 15.68
C GLY A 87 5.45 -0.05 14.46
N ASN A 88 6.27 -1.06 14.21
CA ASN A 88 7.34 -1.02 13.21
C ASN A 88 6.87 -1.52 11.83
N SER A 89 7.55 -1.06 10.79
CA SER A 89 7.42 -1.57 9.42
C SER A 89 8.77 -2.06 8.91
N ASN A 90 8.84 -3.32 8.48
CA ASN A 90 10.06 -3.93 7.97
C ASN A 90 9.87 -4.45 6.54
N LEU A 91 10.79 -4.05 5.66
CA LEU A 91 10.87 -4.49 4.27
C LEU A 91 12.20 -5.22 4.06
N SER A 92 12.16 -6.50 3.74
CA SER A 92 13.36 -7.34 3.50
C SER A 92 13.25 -8.14 2.20
N ASP A 93 14.38 -8.73 1.79
CA ASP A 93 14.45 -9.75 0.74
C ASP A 93 13.85 -9.31 -0.61
N ARG A 94 14.29 -8.15 -1.13
CA ARG A 94 13.87 -7.59 -2.42
C ARG A 94 12.37 -7.28 -2.49
N SER A 95 11.76 -6.88 -1.37
CA SER A 95 10.36 -6.44 -1.34
C SER A 95 10.15 -5.13 -2.09
N LEU A 96 8.99 -4.99 -2.74
CA LEU A 96 8.65 -3.81 -3.55
C LEU A 96 7.30 -3.21 -3.14
N ILE A 97 7.29 -1.91 -2.85
CA ILE A 97 6.06 -1.12 -2.79
C ILE A 97 6.12 -0.13 -3.95
N ALA A 98 5.16 -0.19 -4.88
CA ALA A 98 5.18 0.61 -6.10
C ALA A 98 3.79 1.16 -6.48
N ASN A 99 3.77 2.41 -6.92
CA ASN A 99 2.63 3.03 -7.59
C ASN A 99 3.07 3.83 -8.82
N ASP A 100 3.92 3.21 -9.61
CA ASP A 100 4.51 3.85 -10.79
C ASP A 100 3.49 4.05 -11.91
N VAL A 101 3.85 4.91 -12.86
CA VAL A 101 3.13 5.09 -14.12
C VAL A 101 3.81 4.21 -15.15
N GLU A 102 3.12 3.18 -15.64
CA GLU A 102 3.70 2.20 -16.56
C GLU A 102 4.14 2.85 -17.87
N THR A 103 5.06 2.18 -18.58
CA THR A 103 5.53 2.65 -19.88
C THR A 103 4.37 2.79 -20.86
N GLY A 104 4.18 3.99 -21.40
CA GLY A 104 3.10 4.30 -22.33
C GLY A 104 1.81 4.80 -21.68
N ALA A 105 1.72 4.82 -20.35
CA ALA A 105 0.66 5.52 -19.64
C ALA A 105 0.94 7.04 -19.60
N ILE A 106 -0.14 7.83 -19.65
CA ILE A 106 -0.10 9.28 -19.47
C ILE A 106 -0.96 9.59 -18.26
N GLY A 107 -0.35 10.14 -17.22
CA GLY A 107 -1.03 10.46 -15.97
C GLY A 107 -0.04 10.89 -14.90
N ASN A 108 -0.58 11.15 -13.71
CA ASN A 108 0.19 11.47 -12.53
C ASN A 108 0.40 10.20 -11.71
N GLY A 109 1.50 10.12 -10.96
CA GLY A 109 1.58 9.07 -9.96
C GLY A 109 0.76 9.40 -8.72
N GLY A 110 0.43 8.35 -7.96
CA GLY A 110 -0.33 8.46 -6.71
C GLY A 110 0.58 8.75 -5.52
N LEU A 111 0.01 8.70 -4.33
CA LEU A 111 0.73 8.84 -3.06
C LEU A 111 1.07 7.47 -2.45
N ILE A 112 2.31 7.33 -1.99
CA ILE A 112 2.69 6.30 -1.04
C ILE A 112 2.93 6.96 0.33
N GLU A 113 2.13 6.59 1.31
CA GLU A 113 2.21 7.12 2.68
C GLU A 113 2.47 5.98 3.67
N LEU A 114 3.54 6.10 4.47
CA LEU A 114 3.89 5.15 5.52
C LEU A 114 3.88 5.87 6.88
N THR A 115 2.93 5.50 7.73
CA THR A 115 2.90 5.90 9.14
C THR A 115 3.31 4.69 9.98
N THR A 116 4.46 4.81 10.63
CA THR A 116 5.05 3.74 11.46
C THR A 116 5.99 4.34 12.50
N SER A 117 6.19 3.65 13.62
CA SER A 117 7.14 4.06 14.66
C SER A 117 8.60 3.98 14.17
N ALA A 118 8.94 2.95 13.40
CA ALA A 118 10.24 2.79 12.78
C ALA A 118 10.10 2.07 11.44
N LEU A 119 10.85 2.52 10.44
CA LEU A 119 10.91 1.93 9.10
C LEU A 119 12.29 1.32 8.85
N THR A 120 12.32 0.01 8.61
CA THR A 120 13.55 -0.71 8.24
C THR A 120 13.42 -1.22 6.80
N ILE A 121 14.38 -0.88 5.94
CA ILE A 121 14.44 -1.36 4.56
C ILE A 121 15.80 -2.02 4.33
N THR A 122 15.80 -3.32 4.02
CA THR A 122 17.01 -4.15 3.86
C THR A 122 16.87 -5.13 2.70
N GLY A 123 17.93 -5.87 2.38
CA GLY A 123 17.88 -6.96 1.39
C GLY A 123 17.57 -6.50 -0.03
N GLY A 124 17.85 -5.24 -0.37
CA GLY A 124 17.53 -4.65 -1.68
C GLY A 124 16.06 -4.30 -1.89
N SER A 125 15.26 -4.31 -0.81
CA SER A 125 13.88 -3.82 -0.84
C SER A 125 13.81 -2.33 -1.12
N ARG A 126 12.69 -1.86 -1.69
CA ARG A 126 12.51 -0.46 -2.05
C ARG A 126 11.05 -0.03 -2.11
N VAL A 127 10.85 1.27 -1.94
CA VAL A 127 9.61 1.98 -2.22
C VAL A 127 9.83 2.81 -3.48
N GLN A 128 8.94 2.68 -4.46
CA GLN A 128 9.03 3.38 -5.75
C GLN A 128 7.73 4.13 -5.99
N SER A 129 7.86 5.40 -6.36
CA SER A 129 6.72 6.23 -6.70
C SER A 129 7.09 7.15 -7.84
N CYS A 130 6.18 7.25 -8.80
CA CYS A 130 6.24 8.30 -9.80
C CYS A 130 5.60 9.55 -9.20
N TYR A 131 6.30 10.68 -9.18
CA TYR A 131 5.70 11.96 -8.81
C TYR A 131 6.07 13.00 -9.86
N ILE A 132 5.12 13.32 -10.74
CA ILE A 132 5.24 14.43 -11.69
C ILE A 132 4.32 15.55 -11.21
N GLN A 133 4.90 16.68 -10.80
CA GLN A 133 4.20 17.96 -10.63
C GLN A 133 4.71 18.88 -11.73
N LEU A 134 3.90 19.12 -12.75
CA LEU A 134 4.13 20.24 -13.67
C LEU A 134 3.44 21.47 -13.06
N ARG A 135 4.23 22.48 -12.71
CA ARG A 135 3.73 23.82 -12.35
C ARG A 135 3.56 24.67 -13.59
#